data_AF-A0A7K6URT6-F1
#
_entry.id   AF-A0A7K6URT6-F1
#
_cell.length_a   1.000
_cell.length_b   1.000
_cell.length_c   1.000
_cell.angle_alpha   90.00
_cell.angle_beta   90.00
_cell.angle_gamma   90.00
#
_symmetry.space_group_name_H-M   'P 1'
#
loop_
_entity.id
_entity.type
_entity.pdbx_description
1 polymer ?
#
loop_
_entity_poly.entity_id
_entity_poly.type
_entity_poly.pdbx_seq_one_letter_code
_entity_poly.pdbx_strand_id
1 'polypeptide(L)'
;MNAKTAIDRIIGKGGLKSGNCRADNGKGKQEGAAPRKSAEEAAAGKGRVTEPERSGLLQKILSLEKEKEKYNHLLEEKDKEIQNLKDKLRFKTKNNEVSLLQNQLEEKTKEAERREQLLCSLSEEINRLKCNLSAVMAKCSDLENKASSTSQASQVSTEEILQLQIGIYSFVVLLFLFMKALEKNQQWLLYDQQREAYVRGLLGRIFELEQRAEIVSQHESKSNSEGCRQEEYYDQLFLTAKSDPEAERRTITQLRAELNELKKTYEETQGEMMSLNALLQSQQVAEMKTQENENKIREKAQRLKEENETIKEQLREEKEKSEDLLCQVQLLRKSLLKQEAEHTRIALLERQIQICTTDLENGKLDRQNLKHELNHVLKELRKAKEKITRLEPLKLRESGHMESQEGLQAVFDKKLTTYDRSPPLKHSSCLDESFLECPKCKVPYPTSQHRELLAHIDFCTA
;
A
#
# COMPACT_ATOMS: atom_id res chain seq x y z
N MET A 1 22.53 7.31 4.81
CA MET A 1 22.22 7.98 3.53
C MET A 1 20.83 8.60 3.65
N ASN A 2 20.73 9.89 3.39
CA ASN A 2 19.72 10.79 3.96
C ASN A 2 18.37 10.79 3.23
N ALA A 3 17.27 10.61 3.97
CA ALA A 3 15.90 10.92 3.55
C ALA A 3 15.61 12.43 3.72
N LYS A 4 16.35 13.29 3.00
CA LYS A 4 16.20 14.75 3.08
C LYS A 4 16.06 15.40 1.70
N THR A 5 15.40 14.72 0.75
CA THR A 5 15.33 15.18 -0.65
C THR A 5 14.00 14.83 -1.35
N ALA A 6 12.87 15.00 -0.66
CA ALA A 6 11.55 14.79 -1.27
C ALA A 6 10.50 15.85 -0.91
N ILE A 7 10.88 16.99 -0.32
CA ILE A 7 9.96 18.11 -0.02
C ILE A 7 10.50 19.42 -0.61
N ASP A 8 10.99 19.40 -1.86
CA ASP A 8 11.51 20.61 -2.53
C ASP A 8 11.05 20.76 -3.99
N ARG A 9 9.91 20.16 -4.38
CA ARG A 9 9.42 20.26 -5.78
C ARG A 9 8.01 20.81 -5.99
N ILE A 10 7.33 21.30 -4.95
CA ILE A 10 5.99 21.88 -5.10
C ILE A 10 5.88 23.23 -4.37
N ILE A 11 6.83 24.15 -4.62
CA ILE A 11 6.60 25.59 -4.42
C ILE A 11 7.30 26.32 -5.58
N GLY A 12 6.64 26.32 -6.73
CA GLY A 12 7.09 27.06 -7.91
C GLY A 12 5.91 27.76 -8.55
N LYS A 13 6.02 29.10 -8.62
CA LYS A 13 5.23 30.06 -9.41
C LYS A 13 4.01 30.68 -8.72
N GLY A 14 4.26 31.84 -8.12
CA GLY A 14 3.26 32.81 -7.69
C GLY A 14 3.89 34.00 -6.96
N GLY A 15 5.00 34.52 -7.48
CA GLY A 15 5.70 35.64 -6.88
C GLY A 15 5.12 36.98 -7.34
N LEU A 16 4.38 37.66 -6.47
CA LEU A 16 4.26 39.12 -6.49
C LEU A 16 4.79 39.65 -5.16
N LYS A 17 6.07 40.03 -5.17
CA LYS A 17 6.71 40.77 -4.09
C LYS A 17 6.18 42.20 -4.11
N SER A 18 5.36 42.57 -3.13
CA SER A 18 5.14 43.96 -2.75
C SER A 18 6.28 44.38 -1.81
N GLY A 19 7.20 45.21 -2.32
CA GLY A 19 8.29 45.81 -1.56
C GLY A 19 7.97 47.27 -1.30
N ASN A 20 7.99 47.66 -0.03
CA ASN A 20 7.68 49.02 0.40
C ASN A 20 8.94 49.93 0.38
N CYS A 21 8.73 51.16 -0.08
CA CYS A 21 9.43 52.44 0.15
C CYS A 21 10.98 52.53 0.13
N ARG A 22 11.49 53.37 -0.78
CA ARG A 22 12.45 54.46 -0.46
C ARG A 22 12.45 55.54 -1.55
N ALA A 23 12.35 56.79 -1.11
CA ALA A 23 12.60 57.98 -1.92
C ALA A 23 14.10 58.16 -2.17
N ASP A 24 14.50 58.55 -3.37
CA ASP A 24 15.58 59.54 -3.60
C ASP A 24 15.61 60.01 -5.07
N ASN A 25 16.18 61.20 -5.23
CA ASN A 25 16.29 62.11 -6.36
C ASN A 25 16.93 61.58 -7.66
N GLY A 26 16.72 62.31 -8.75
CA GLY A 26 17.82 62.63 -9.68
C GLY A 26 17.58 62.43 -11.18
N LYS A 27 17.41 63.56 -11.88
CA LYS A 27 17.92 63.93 -13.22
C LYS A 27 18.42 62.82 -14.19
N GLY A 28 17.94 62.90 -15.43
CA GLY A 28 18.84 63.07 -16.57
C GLY A 28 18.69 62.14 -17.79
N LYS A 29 18.45 62.79 -18.93
CA LYS A 29 19.07 62.58 -20.25
C LYS A 29 18.66 61.42 -21.18
N GLN A 30 18.04 61.86 -22.28
CA GLN A 30 18.51 61.82 -23.67
C GLN A 30 18.42 60.52 -24.50
N GLU A 31 17.63 60.68 -25.57
CA GLU A 31 17.92 60.36 -26.98
C GLU A 31 18.06 58.92 -27.47
N GLY A 32 17.24 58.62 -28.48
CA GLY A 32 17.33 57.46 -29.34
C GLY A 32 16.43 57.58 -30.57
N ALA A 33 16.84 58.44 -31.50
CA ALA A 33 16.65 58.35 -32.96
C ALA A 33 15.26 58.11 -33.59
N ALA A 34 14.74 59.16 -34.23
CA ALA A 34 13.96 59.06 -35.47
C ALA A 34 14.90 58.64 -36.65
N PRO A 35 14.43 58.17 -37.83
CA PRO A 35 13.64 59.06 -38.72
C PRO A 35 12.64 58.41 -39.72
N ARG A 36 11.79 59.30 -40.27
CA ARG A 36 11.31 59.38 -41.67
C ARG A 36 10.13 58.48 -42.12
N LYS A 37 8.93 59.06 -42.29
CA LYS A 37 8.41 59.75 -43.51
C LYS A 37 6.86 59.73 -43.58
N SER A 38 6.30 60.85 -44.05
CA SER A 38 4.98 61.05 -44.71
C SER A 38 3.71 60.75 -43.89
N ALA A 39 2.62 61.50 -43.92
CA ALA A 39 2.20 62.61 -44.76
C ALA A 39 1.19 63.47 -43.98
N GLU A 40 1.19 64.74 -44.34
CA GLU A 40 0.19 65.74 -44.07
C GLU A 40 -1.13 65.37 -44.78
N GLU A 41 -2.09 64.75 -44.06
CA GLU A 41 -3.52 64.70 -44.45
C GLU A 41 -4.36 64.11 -43.31
N ALA A 42 -4.91 64.94 -42.42
CA ALA A 42 -6.16 64.71 -41.66
C ALA A 42 -6.46 65.87 -40.68
N ALA A 43 -6.30 67.12 -41.12
CA ALA A 43 -6.94 68.26 -40.49
C ALA A 43 -8.38 68.41 -41.05
N ALA A 44 -9.21 67.38 -40.92
CA ALA A 44 -10.63 67.43 -41.32
C ALA A 44 -11.43 66.32 -40.63
N GLY A 45 -11.67 66.47 -39.32
CA GLY A 45 -12.46 65.53 -38.53
C GLY A 45 -13.01 66.13 -37.26
N LYS A 46 -13.42 67.41 -37.30
CA LYS A 46 -14.08 68.10 -36.18
C LYS A 46 -15.55 67.66 -36.13
N GLY A 47 -15.81 66.49 -35.57
CA GLY A 47 -17.15 66.12 -35.12
C GLY A 47 -17.55 67.05 -33.98
N ARG A 48 -18.33 68.11 -34.26
CA ARG A 48 -18.98 68.90 -33.21
C ARG A 48 -20.08 68.03 -32.60
N VAL A 49 -19.79 67.38 -31.48
CA VAL A 49 -20.83 66.90 -30.57
C VAL A 49 -21.64 68.14 -30.17
N THR A 50 -22.95 68.12 -30.40
CA THR A 50 -23.79 69.26 -30.06
C THR A 50 -23.80 69.45 -28.53
N GLU A 51 -23.83 70.70 -28.06
CA GLU A 51 -23.82 71.04 -26.63
C GLU A 51 -24.77 70.21 -25.74
N PRO A 52 -26.01 69.87 -26.17
CA PRO A 52 -26.90 68.96 -25.43
C PRO A 52 -26.43 67.50 -25.37
N GLU A 53 -25.74 66.99 -26.40
CA GLU A 53 -25.17 65.64 -26.37
C GLU A 53 -23.97 65.56 -25.42
N ARG A 54 -23.18 66.65 -25.36
CA ARG A 54 -22.06 66.78 -24.42
C ARG A 54 -22.54 66.84 -22.97
N SER A 55 -23.63 67.55 -22.68
CA SER A 55 -24.21 67.59 -21.33
C SER A 55 -24.81 66.24 -20.92
N GLY A 56 -25.47 65.53 -21.84
CA GLY A 56 -25.97 64.17 -21.60
C GLY A 56 -24.86 63.16 -21.29
N LEU A 57 -23.74 63.21 -22.01
CA LEU A 57 -22.58 62.36 -21.72
C LEU A 57 -21.94 62.70 -20.37
N LEU A 58 -21.81 63.98 -20.02
CA LEU A 58 -21.30 64.40 -18.70
C LEU A 58 -22.20 63.91 -17.55
N GLN A 59 -23.52 63.99 -17.71
CA GLN A 59 -24.45 63.48 -16.69
C GLN A 59 -24.37 61.95 -16.55
N LYS A 60 -24.15 61.23 -17.66
CA LYS A 60 -23.91 59.78 -17.63
C LYS A 60 -22.59 59.43 -16.95
N ILE A 61 -21.51 60.18 -17.20
CA ILE A 61 -20.22 60.02 -16.53
C ILE A 61 -20.37 60.23 -15.03
N LEU A 62 -21.03 61.32 -14.60
CA LEU A 62 -21.28 61.59 -13.17
C LEU A 62 -22.11 60.49 -12.49
N SER A 63 -23.09 59.94 -13.19
CA SER A 63 -23.91 58.84 -12.66
C SER A 63 -23.08 57.56 -12.48
N LEU A 64 -22.24 57.23 -13.47
CA LEU A 64 -21.35 56.08 -13.41
C LEU A 64 -20.23 56.26 -12.36
N GLU A 65 -19.72 57.47 -12.18
CA GLU A 65 -18.76 57.79 -11.12
C GLU A 65 -19.37 57.60 -9.74
N LYS A 66 -20.62 58.05 -9.54
CA LYS A 66 -21.35 57.83 -8.28
C LYS A 66 -21.61 56.35 -8.01
N GLU A 67 -21.89 55.57 -9.05
CA GLU A 67 -22.09 54.12 -8.92
C GLU A 67 -20.78 53.38 -8.63
N LYS A 68 -19.69 53.75 -9.33
CA LYS A 68 -18.35 53.26 -9.06
C LYS A 68 -17.92 53.52 -7.61
N GLU A 69 -18.19 54.71 -7.09
CA GLU A 69 -17.86 55.06 -5.70
C GLU A 69 -18.61 54.16 -4.69
N LYS A 70 -19.88 53.83 -4.97
CA LYS A 70 -20.65 52.90 -4.13
C LYS A 70 -20.08 51.49 -4.15
N TYR A 71 -19.69 50.99 -5.33
CA TYR A 71 -19.08 49.66 -5.44
C TYR A 71 -17.71 49.61 -4.75
N ASN A 72 -16.91 50.67 -4.85
CA ASN A 72 -15.64 50.77 -4.12
C ASN A 72 -15.87 50.70 -2.60
N HIS A 73 -16.83 51.46 -2.06
CA HIS A 73 -17.15 51.41 -0.63
C HIS A 73 -17.61 50.00 -0.19
N LEU A 74 -18.47 49.35 -0.99
CA LEU A 74 -18.92 47.99 -0.70
C LEU A 74 -17.75 46.98 -0.73
N LEU A 75 -16.83 47.16 -1.68
CA LEU A 75 -15.62 46.32 -1.77
C LEU A 75 -14.76 46.48 -0.51
N GLU A 76 -14.55 47.71 -0.05
CA GLU A 76 -13.79 47.99 1.17
C GLU A 76 -14.44 47.38 2.42
N GLU A 77 -15.77 47.39 2.52
CA GLU A 77 -16.50 46.71 3.60
C GLU A 77 -16.30 45.19 3.55
N LYS A 78 -16.35 44.59 2.36
CA LYS A 78 -16.09 43.16 2.17
C LYS A 78 -14.65 42.79 2.46
N ASP A 79 -13.69 43.63 2.11
CA ASP A 79 -12.28 43.42 2.46
C ASP A 79 -12.05 43.48 3.98
N LYS A 80 -12.73 44.39 4.69
CA LYS A 80 -12.72 44.44 6.17
C LYS A 80 -13.33 43.17 6.79
N GLU A 81 -14.43 42.67 6.24
CA GLU A 81 -15.07 41.42 6.68
C GLU A 81 -14.16 40.20 6.49
N ILE A 82 -13.54 40.10 5.31
CA ILE A 82 -12.56 39.05 4.99
C ILE A 82 -11.36 39.12 5.95
N GLN A 83 -10.87 40.31 6.25
CA GLN A 83 -9.74 40.50 7.16
C GLN A 83 -10.10 40.04 8.59
N ASN A 84 -11.29 40.38 9.08
CA ASN A 84 -11.77 39.95 10.40
C ASN A 84 -11.91 38.42 10.49
N LEU A 85 -12.46 37.77 9.45
CA LEU A 85 -12.54 36.31 9.38
C LEU A 85 -11.15 35.64 9.37
N LYS A 86 -10.19 36.21 8.64
CA LYS A 86 -8.79 35.74 8.65
C LYS A 86 -8.16 35.85 10.03
N ASP A 87 -8.40 36.94 10.75
CA ASP A 87 -7.84 37.15 12.09
C ASP A 87 -8.47 36.21 13.12
N LYS A 88 -9.79 35.95 13.04
CA LYS A 88 -10.46 34.91 13.84
C LYS A 88 -9.90 33.51 13.60
N LEU A 89 -9.67 33.13 12.34
CA LEU A 89 -9.05 31.86 11.99
C LEU A 89 -7.62 31.76 12.52
N ARG A 90 -6.85 32.85 12.40
CA ARG A 90 -5.48 32.92 12.93
C ARG A 90 -5.45 32.83 14.45
N PHE A 91 -6.41 33.42 15.16
CA PHE A 91 -6.52 33.29 16.62
C PHE A 91 -6.91 31.87 17.03
N LYS A 92 -7.86 31.24 16.32
CA LYS A 92 -8.27 29.84 16.55
C LYS A 92 -7.14 28.84 16.27
N THR A 93 -6.28 29.13 15.29
CA THR A 93 -5.09 28.32 14.95
C THR A 93 -3.97 28.50 15.98
N LYS A 94 -3.91 29.65 16.66
CA LYS A 94 -2.96 29.95 17.74
C LYS A 94 -3.40 29.41 19.11
N ASN A 95 -4.55 28.73 19.21
CA ASN A 95 -4.95 28.10 20.46
C ASN A 95 -3.93 27.02 20.85
N ASN A 96 -3.43 27.12 22.09
CA ASN A 96 -2.40 26.27 22.70
C ASN A 96 -2.67 24.77 22.61
N GLU A 97 -3.92 24.36 22.35
CA GLU A 97 -4.32 22.97 22.13
C GLU A 97 -3.66 22.34 20.90
N VAL A 98 -3.52 23.07 19.78
CA VAL A 98 -2.89 22.52 18.57
C VAL A 98 -1.40 22.29 18.81
N SER A 99 -0.72 23.24 19.45
CA SER A 99 0.68 23.10 19.85
C SER A 99 0.89 21.99 20.88
N LEU A 100 -0.02 21.84 21.84
CA LEU A 100 0.02 20.75 22.84
C LEU A 100 -0.15 19.38 22.18
N LEU A 101 -1.10 19.24 21.25
CA LEU A 101 -1.32 18.01 20.49
C LEU A 101 -0.13 17.68 19.58
N GLN A 102 0.50 18.68 18.97
CA GLN A 102 1.72 18.49 18.19
C GLN A 102 2.87 17.98 19.04
N ASN A 103 3.11 18.56 20.22
CA ASN A 103 4.14 18.10 21.15
C ASN A 103 3.86 16.67 21.65
N GLN A 104 2.59 16.36 21.97
CA GLN A 104 2.21 15.00 22.36
C GLN A 104 2.40 14.00 21.22
N LEU A 105 2.10 14.37 19.98
CA LEU A 105 2.32 13.52 18.82
C LEU A 105 3.82 13.28 18.58
N GLU A 106 4.64 14.31 18.72
CA GLU A 106 6.10 14.20 18.60
C GLU A 106 6.69 13.29 19.69
N GLU A 107 6.24 13.42 20.94
CA GLU A 107 6.66 12.55 22.03
C GLU A 107 6.24 11.09 21.81
N LYS A 108 4.99 10.86 21.37
CA LYS A 108 4.50 9.52 21.02
C LYS A 108 5.28 8.90 19.86
N THR A 109 5.71 9.70 18.90
CA THR A 109 6.52 9.25 17.76
C THR A 109 7.91 8.82 18.24
N LYS A 110 8.59 9.66 19.04
CA LYS A 110 9.89 9.32 19.64
C LYS A 110 9.83 8.09 20.54
N GLU A 111 8.71 7.87 21.23
CA GLU A 111 8.51 6.67 22.06
C GLU A 111 8.29 5.41 21.21
N ALA A 112 7.55 5.52 20.10
CA ALA A 112 7.39 4.42 19.15
C ALA A 112 8.74 4.01 18.53
N GLU A 113 9.57 4.98 18.13
CA GLU A 113 10.92 4.73 17.60
C GLU A 113 11.81 3.98 18.60
N ARG A 114 11.77 4.33 19.90
CA ARG A 114 12.52 3.61 20.95
C ARG A 114 12.05 2.16 21.10
N ARG A 115 10.74 1.92 21.04
CA ARG A 115 10.19 0.57 21.11
C ARG A 115 10.58 -0.26 19.89
N GLU A 116 10.56 0.34 18.71
CA GLU A 116 10.98 -0.32 17.48
C GLU A 116 12.47 -0.69 17.52
N GLN A 117 13.34 0.22 18.00
CA GLN A 117 14.76 -0.09 18.21
C GLN A 117 14.98 -1.25 19.18
N LEU A 118 14.22 -1.30 20.28
CA LEU A 118 14.29 -2.41 21.24
C LEU A 118 13.84 -3.73 20.58
N LEU A 119 12.77 -3.71 19.79
CA LEU A 119 12.29 -4.90 19.08
C LEU A 119 13.30 -5.39 18.04
N CYS A 120 13.97 -4.48 17.31
CA CYS A 120 15.05 -4.83 16.40
C CYS A 120 16.21 -5.51 17.15
N SER A 121 16.66 -4.94 18.27
CA SER A 121 17.72 -5.52 19.10
C SER A 121 17.34 -6.90 19.63
N LEU A 122 16.12 -7.08 20.14
CA LEU A 122 15.63 -8.38 20.62
C LEU A 122 15.52 -9.41 19.49
N SER A 123 15.08 -8.99 18.30
CA SER A 123 15.02 -9.84 17.11
C SER A 123 16.42 -10.32 16.69
N GLU A 124 17.41 -9.43 16.71
CA GLU A 124 18.81 -9.77 16.47
C GLU A 124 19.34 -10.78 17.49
N GLU A 125 19.02 -10.60 18.78
CA GLU A 125 19.40 -11.57 19.82
C GLU A 125 18.74 -12.93 19.64
N ILE A 126 17.44 -12.97 19.32
CA ILE A 126 16.71 -14.21 19.02
C ILE A 126 17.36 -14.92 17.83
N ASN A 127 17.68 -14.19 16.75
CA ASN A 127 18.33 -14.76 15.58
C ASN A 127 19.73 -15.31 15.92
N ARG A 128 20.52 -14.57 16.73
CA ARG A 128 21.82 -15.04 17.21
C ARG A 128 21.69 -16.33 18.03
N LEU A 129 20.73 -16.39 18.95
CA LEU A 129 20.47 -17.58 19.76
C LEU A 129 20.00 -18.76 18.90
N LYS A 130 19.17 -18.53 17.89
CA LYS A 130 18.72 -19.55 16.93
C LYS A 130 19.89 -20.10 16.10
N CYS A 131 20.79 -19.24 15.64
CA CYS A 131 22.02 -19.66 14.96
C CYS A 131 22.92 -20.48 15.88
N ASN A 132 23.11 -20.04 17.13
CA ASN A 132 23.89 -20.79 18.12
C ASN A 132 23.26 -22.17 18.40
N LEU A 133 21.94 -22.24 18.57
CA LEU A 133 21.24 -23.49 18.77
C LEU A 133 21.38 -24.41 17.56
N SER A 134 21.27 -23.88 16.34
CA SER A 134 21.49 -24.65 15.11
C SER A 134 22.92 -25.17 15.00
N ALA A 135 23.91 -24.36 15.39
CA ALA A 135 25.31 -24.76 15.43
C ALA A 135 25.56 -25.85 16.50
N VAL A 136 24.93 -25.74 17.67
CA VAL A 136 24.99 -26.78 18.71
C VAL A 136 24.31 -28.06 18.22
N MET A 137 23.15 -27.95 17.60
CA MET A 137 22.40 -29.08 17.06
C MET A 137 23.17 -29.79 15.93
N ALA A 138 23.84 -29.03 15.05
CA ALA A 138 24.73 -29.59 14.03
C ALA A 138 25.92 -30.32 14.69
N LYS A 139 26.55 -29.73 15.70
CA LYS A 139 27.62 -30.41 16.47
C LYS A 139 27.11 -31.68 17.17
N CYS A 140 25.92 -31.67 17.75
CA CYS A 140 25.30 -32.86 18.34
C CYS A 140 25.07 -33.93 17.27
N SER A 141 24.58 -33.55 16.08
CA SER A 141 24.38 -34.48 14.97
C SER A 141 25.69 -35.04 14.44
N ASP A 142 26.74 -34.23 14.34
CA ASP A 142 28.09 -34.67 13.94
C ASP A 142 28.69 -35.63 14.97
N LEU A 143 28.50 -35.35 16.27
CA LEU A 143 28.94 -36.23 17.35
C LEU A 143 28.15 -37.54 17.35
N GLU A 144 26.84 -37.51 17.12
CA GLU A 144 25.99 -38.70 17.00
C GLU A 144 26.37 -39.55 15.78
N ASN A 145 26.62 -38.93 14.63
CA ASN A 145 27.11 -39.61 13.43
C ASN A 145 28.51 -40.19 13.66
N LYS A 146 29.39 -39.47 14.35
CA LYS A 146 30.74 -39.94 14.70
C LYS A 146 30.70 -41.08 15.73
N ALA A 147 29.79 -41.04 16.71
CA ALA A 147 29.54 -42.12 17.66
C ALA A 147 28.95 -43.36 16.97
N SER A 148 28.06 -43.16 16.00
CA SER A 148 27.48 -44.21 15.14
C SER A 148 28.51 -44.82 14.18
N SER A 149 29.52 -44.04 13.77
CA SER A 149 30.64 -44.52 12.94
C SER A 149 31.72 -45.23 13.78
N THR A 150 31.89 -44.81 15.03
CA THR A 150 32.87 -45.39 15.98
C THR A 150 32.38 -46.72 16.57
N SER A 151 31.08 -47.02 16.51
CA SER A 151 30.49 -48.27 17.00
C SER A 151 30.78 -49.51 16.13
N GLN A 152 31.43 -49.37 14.96
CA GLN A 152 32.04 -50.49 14.22
C GLN A 152 33.54 -50.70 14.52
N ALA A 153 34.17 -49.81 15.29
CA ALA A 153 35.58 -49.92 15.66
C ALA A 153 35.79 -49.53 17.14
N SER A 154 35.43 -50.46 18.02
CA SER A 154 35.84 -50.55 19.43
C SER A 154 35.43 -49.43 20.40
N GLN A 155 34.40 -49.77 21.19
CA GLN A 155 34.17 -49.46 22.62
C GLN A 155 34.02 -48.00 23.11
N VAL A 156 32.75 -47.71 23.50
CA VAL A 156 32.23 -46.76 24.53
C VAL A 156 32.02 -45.31 24.04
N SER A 157 30.86 -44.65 24.24
CA SER A 157 30.01 -44.61 25.45
C SER A 157 28.51 -44.92 25.26
N THR A 158 28.13 -46.09 25.77
CA THR A 158 26.76 -46.56 26.05
C THR A 158 26.02 -45.74 27.12
N GLU A 159 26.67 -44.74 27.73
CA GLU A 159 26.15 -44.01 28.89
C GLU A 159 25.13 -42.92 28.54
N GLU A 160 25.30 -42.17 27.45
CA GLU A 160 24.42 -41.02 27.14
C GLU A 160 23.05 -41.46 26.57
N ILE A 161 23.02 -42.56 25.81
CA ILE A 161 21.77 -43.16 25.31
C ILE A 161 21.01 -43.86 26.44
N LEU A 162 21.71 -44.52 27.37
CA LEU A 162 21.09 -45.00 28.61
C LEU A 162 20.55 -43.82 29.44
N GLN A 163 21.28 -42.70 29.52
CA GLN A 163 20.88 -41.54 30.31
C GLN A 163 19.59 -40.90 29.81
N LEU A 164 19.40 -40.79 28.49
CA LEU A 164 18.18 -40.22 27.92
C LEU A 164 16.98 -41.17 28.09
N GLN A 165 17.19 -42.48 27.93
CA GLN A 165 16.15 -43.49 28.10
C GLN A 165 15.79 -43.71 29.59
N ILE A 166 16.77 -43.64 30.49
CA ILE A 166 16.57 -43.56 31.94
C ILE A 166 15.85 -42.26 32.31
N GLY A 167 16.19 -41.13 31.67
CA GLY A 167 15.52 -39.84 31.92
C GLY A 167 14.04 -39.86 31.59
N ILE A 168 13.66 -40.45 30.45
CA ILE A 168 12.25 -40.60 30.05
C ILE A 168 11.53 -41.60 30.98
N TYR A 169 12.14 -42.76 31.27
CA TYR A 169 11.54 -43.73 32.20
C TYR A 169 11.39 -43.15 33.61
N SER A 170 12.40 -42.42 34.08
CA SER A 170 12.39 -41.71 35.37
C SER A 170 11.32 -40.62 35.41
N PHE A 171 11.10 -39.88 34.31
CA PHE A 171 10.06 -38.87 34.24
C PHE A 171 8.66 -39.50 34.31
N VAL A 172 8.42 -40.60 33.60
CA VAL A 172 7.15 -41.33 33.64
C VAL A 172 6.89 -41.93 35.02
N VAL A 173 7.91 -42.53 35.65
CA VAL A 173 7.82 -43.05 37.02
C VAL A 173 7.58 -41.93 38.03
N LEU A 174 8.24 -40.78 37.87
CA LEU A 174 8.02 -39.60 38.73
C LEU A 174 6.60 -39.07 38.60
N LEU A 175 6.07 -38.97 37.37
CA LEU A 175 4.69 -38.54 37.12
C LEU A 175 3.68 -39.52 37.75
N PHE A 176 3.93 -40.83 37.65
CA PHE A 176 3.11 -41.85 38.29
C PHE A 176 3.15 -41.76 39.83
N LEU A 177 4.33 -41.57 40.42
CA LEU A 177 4.49 -41.39 41.86
C LEU A 177 3.81 -40.09 42.34
N PHE A 178 3.91 -39.02 41.56
CA PHE A 178 3.23 -37.76 41.84
C PHE A 178 1.71 -37.92 41.83
N MET A 179 1.15 -38.63 40.85
CA MET A 179 -0.28 -38.95 40.81
C MET A 179 -0.71 -39.77 42.04
N LYS A 180 0.06 -40.78 42.45
CA LYS A 180 -0.21 -41.53 43.69
C LYS A 180 -0.11 -40.67 44.96
N ALA A 181 0.82 -39.72 44.99
CA ALA A 181 0.94 -38.80 46.12
C ALA A 181 -0.26 -37.85 46.19
N LEU A 182 -0.74 -37.34 45.05
CA LEU A 182 -1.95 -36.54 44.97
C LEU A 182 -3.19 -37.31 45.45
N GLU A 183 -3.34 -38.57 45.02
CA GLU A 183 -4.43 -39.44 45.45
C GLU A 183 -4.40 -39.67 46.98
N LYS A 184 -3.21 -39.95 47.54
CA LYS A 184 -3.06 -40.08 49.00
C LYS A 184 -3.34 -38.77 49.73
N ASN A 185 -2.92 -37.63 49.20
CA ASN A 185 -3.21 -36.32 49.80
C ASN A 185 -4.72 -36.05 49.84
N GLN A 186 -5.43 -36.45 48.78
CA GLN A 186 -6.89 -36.34 48.75
C GLN A 186 -7.55 -37.25 49.81
N GLN A 187 -7.04 -38.46 50.02
CA GLN A 187 -7.52 -39.34 51.09
C GLN A 187 -7.24 -38.76 52.49
N TRP A 188 -6.05 -38.17 52.71
CA TRP A 188 -5.73 -37.48 53.96
C TRP A 188 -6.63 -36.29 54.23
N LEU A 189 -6.95 -35.51 53.19
CA LEU A 189 -7.88 -34.38 53.30
C LEU A 189 -9.27 -34.84 53.76
N LEU A 190 -9.79 -35.92 53.18
CA LEU A 190 -11.08 -36.50 53.60
C LEU A 190 -11.04 -37.01 55.04
N TYR A 191 -9.95 -37.68 55.42
CA TYR A 191 -9.74 -38.12 56.80
C TYR A 191 -9.68 -36.95 57.77
N ASP A 192 -8.97 -35.87 57.40
CA ASP A 192 -8.85 -34.67 58.21
C ASP A 192 -10.20 -33.97 58.41
N GLN A 193 -10.99 -33.83 57.34
CA GLN A 193 -12.35 -33.31 57.42
C GLN A 193 -13.25 -34.17 58.32
N GLN A 194 -13.15 -35.49 58.25
CA GLN A 194 -13.90 -36.39 59.12
C GLN A 194 -13.46 -36.26 60.58
N ARG A 195 -12.15 -36.15 60.84
CA ARG A 195 -11.60 -35.91 62.17
C ARG A 195 -12.07 -34.58 62.74
N GLU A 196 -12.05 -33.52 61.94
CA GLU A 196 -12.55 -32.20 62.35
C GLU A 196 -14.04 -32.25 62.69
N ALA A 197 -14.86 -32.93 61.87
CA ALA A 197 -16.28 -33.11 62.16
C ALA A 197 -16.51 -33.85 63.48
N TYR A 198 -15.73 -34.91 63.73
CA TYR A 198 -15.80 -35.67 64.99
C TYR A 198 -15.40 -34.82 66.20
N VAL A 199 -14.30 -34.06 66.12
CA VAL A 199 -13.85 -33.16 67.20
C VAL A 199 -14.88 -32.07 67.45
N ARG A 200 -15.46 -31.46 66.40
CA ARG A 200 -16.56 -30.49 66.55
C ARG A 200 -17.76 -31.11 67.26
N GLY A 201 -18.10 -32.36 66.95
CA GLY A 201 -19.17 -33.10 67.64
C GLY A 201 -18.86 -33.35 69.12
N LEU A 202 -17.63 -33.74 69.46
CA LEU A 202 -17.20 -33.91 70.84
C LEU A 202 -17.24 -32.60 71.63
N LEU A 203 -16.74 -31.50 71.05
CA LEU A 203 -16.79 -30.18 71.67
C LEU A 203 -18.23 -29.74 71.94
N GLY A 204 -19.15 -29.98 71.00
CA GLY A 204 -20.58 -29.75 71.21
C GLY A 204 -21.13 -30.55 72.38
N ARG A 205 -20.73 -31.82 72.51
CA ARG A 205 -21.17 -32.68 73.63
C ARG A 205 -20.58 -32.26 74.98
N ILE A 206 -19.31 -31.86 75.02
CA ILE A 206 -18.67 -31.33 76.23
C ILE A 206 -19.40 -30.07 76.67
N PHE A 207 -19.67 -29.14 75.75
CA PHE A 207 -20.41 -27.92 76.04
C PHE A 207 -21.81 -28.20 76.61
N GLU A 208 -22.56 -29.15 76.04
CA GLU A 208 -23.86 -29.57 76.59
C GLU A 208 -23.76 -30.14 78.02
N LEU A 209 -22.70 -30.90 78.30
CA LEU A 209 -22.47 -31.50 79.61
C LEU A 209 -22.03 -30.46 80.64
N GLU A 210 -21.17 -29.51 80.26
CA GLU A 210 -20.76 -28.37 81.10
C GLU A 210 -21.97 -27.52 81.48
N GLN A 211 -22.85 -27.20 80.52
CA GLN A 211 -24.08 -26.46 80.80
C GLN A 211 -24.99 -27.20 81.79
N ARG A 212 -25.10 -28.54 81.68
CA ARG A 212 -25.86 -29.36 82.63
C ARG A 212 -25.20 -29.41 84.00
N ALA A 213 -23.87 -29.51 84.06
CA ALA A 213 -23.12 -29.51 85.32
C ALA A 213 -23.23 -28.16 86.04
N GLU A 214 -23.28 -27.04 85.30
CA GLU A 214 -23.47 -25.70 85.86
C GLU A 214 -24.89 -25.50 86.42
N ILE A 215 -25.90 -26.12 85.80
CA ILE A 215 -27.28 -26.17 86.32
C ILE A 215 -27.38 -27.06 87.58
N VAL A 216 -26.62 -28.16 87.64
CA VAL A 216 -26.59 -29.09 88.80
C VAL A 216 -25.78 -28.50 89.98
N SER A 217 -24.69 -27.78 89.68
CA SER A 217 -23.86 -27.04 90.65
C SER A 217 -24.65 -25.98 91.43
N GLN A 218 -25.63 -25.32 90.80
CA GLN A 218 -26.51 -24.37 91.49
C GLN A 218 -27.50 -25.02 92.49
N HIS A 219 -27.62 -26.35 92.52
CA HIS A 219 -28.58 -27.07 93.38
C HIS A 219 -27.94 -27.72 94.62
N GLU A 220 -26.61 -27.75 94.74
CA GLU A 220 -25.89 -28.40 95.86
C GLU A 220 -25.02 -27.43 96.65
N SER A 221 -25.65 -26.53 97.41
CA SER A 221 -24.96 -25.86 98.53
C SER A 221 -25.92 -25.48 99.64
N LYS A 222 -26.14 -26.38 100.61
CA LYS A 222 -26.65 -26.04 101.96
C LYS A 222 -26.42 -27.16 103.00
N SER A 223 -26.06 -26.73 104.22
CA SER A 223 -25.90 -27.45 105.50
C SER A 223 -24.48 -27.98 105.79
N ASN A 224 -23.84 -27.88 106.97
CA ASN A 224 -24.14 -27.36 108.32
C ASN A 224 -22.80 -27.23 109.11
N SER A 225 -22.55 -26.14 109.85
CA SER A 225 -22.59 -25.93 111.33
C SER A 225 -21.43 -26.51 112.19
N GLU A 226 -20.73 -25.56 112.86
CA GLU A 226 -20.18 -25.50 114.25
C GLU A 226 -19.25 -26.63 114.78
N GLY A 227 -18.18 -26.41 115.56
CA GLY A 227 -17.57 -25.24 116.21
C GLY A 227 -16.48 -25.70 117.21
N CYS A 228 -15.71 -24.73 117.74
CA CYS A 228 -14.84 -24.77 118.94
C CYS A 228 -13.31 -24.92 118.77
N ARG A 229 -12.58 -23.78 118.82
CA ARG A 229 -11.31 -23.53 119.56
C ARG A 229 -10.90 -22.05 119.48
N GLN A 230 -11.54 -21.23 120.30
CA GLN A 230 -11.96 -19.88 119.97
C GLN A 230 -10.96 -18.73 120.24
N GLU A 231 -9.65 -18.96 120.24
CA GLU A 231 -8.65 -17.87 120.34
C GLU A 231 -7.59 -17.95 119.24
N GLU A 232 -6.97 -19.11 119.02
CA GLU A 232 -6.15 -19.34 117.81
C GLU A 232 -7.00 -19.40 116.53
N TYR A 233 -8.25 -19.88 116.64
CA TYR A 233 -9.21 -19.89 115.54
C TYR A 233 -9.64 -18.48 115.13
N TYR A 234 -9.78 -17.53 116.05
CA TYR A 234 -10.16 -16.15 115.67
C TYR A 234 -9.00 -15.42 115.02
N ASP A 235 -7.77 -15.60 115.48
CA ASP A 235 -6.59 -15.04 114.80
C ASP A 235 -6.38 -15.68 113.42
N GLN A 236 -6.60 -16.99 113.31
CA GLN A 236 -6.54 -17.70 112.02
C GLN A 236 -7.71 -17.32 111.10
N LEU A 237 -8.94 -17.16 111.61
CA LEU A 237 -10.08 -16.66 110.83
C LEU A 237 -9.85 -15.22 110.39
N PHE A 238 -9.24 -14.38 111.22
CA PHE A 238 -8.98 -12.97 110.91
C PHE A 238 -7.86 -12.86 109.86
N LEU A 239 -6.82 -13.70 109.96
CA LEU A 239 -5.79 -13.82 108.92
C LEU A 239 -6.36 -14.35 107.61
N THR A 240 -7.25 -15.35 107.65
CA THR A 240 -7.90 -15.92 106.46
C THR A 240 -8.89 -14.93 105.84
N ALA A 241 -9.73 -14.29 106.66
CA ALA A 241 -10.67 -13.25 106.26
C ALA A 241 -9.97 -11.96 105.79
N LYS A 242 -8.68 -11.78 106.07
CA LYS A 242 -7.85 -10.72 105.49
C LYS A 242 -7.11 -11.18 104.25
N SER A 243 -6.60 -12.42 104.20
CA SER A 243 -5.92 -12.96 103.03
C SER A 243 -6.86 -13.22 101.87
N ASP A 244 -8.11 -13.61 102.13
CA ASP A 244 -9.14 -13.88 101.11
C ASP A 244 -9.50 -12.62 100.31
N PRO A 245 -9.90 -11.48 100.90
CA PRO A 245 -10.16 -10.27 100.13
C PRO A 245 -8.88 -9.67 99.53
N GLU A 246 -7.69 -9.95 100.07
CA GLU A 246 -6.43 -9.57 99.43
C GLU A 246 -6.13 -10.45 98.20
N ALA A 247 -6.41 -11.75 98.25
CA ALA A 247 -6.31 -12.67 97.12
C ALA A 247 -7.33 -12.31 96.04
N GLU A 248 -8.58 -12.04 96.42
CA GLU A 248 -9.62 -11.53 95.51
C GLU A 248 -9.18 -10.21 94.85
N ARG A 249 -8.63 -9.24 95.59
CA ARG A 249 -8.11 -8.00 95.00
C ARG A 249 -7.00 -8.28 93.98
N ARG A 250 -6.10 -9.23 94.24
CA ARG A 250 -5.05 -9.63 93.28
C ARG A 250 -5.67 -10.25 92.03
N THR A 251 -6.64 -11.17 92.18
CA THR A 251 -7.35 -11.77 91.03
C THR A 251 -8.12 -10.74 90.22
N ILE A 252 -8.82 -9.80 90.87
CA ILE A 252 -9.53 -8.70 90.20
C ILE A 252 -8.56 -7.81 89.44
N THR A 253 -7.39 -7.51 90.02
CA THR A 253 -6.36 -6.69 89.36
C THR A 253 -5.79 -7.41 88.15
N GLN A 254 -5.56 -8.72 88.25
CA GLN A 254 -5.10 -9.55 87.15
C GLN A 254 -6.13 -9.64 86.01
N LEU A 255 -7.39 -9.97 86.33
CA LEU A 255 -8.48 -10.03 85.35
C LEU A 255 -8.72 -8.66 84.67
N ARG A 256 -8.55 -7.55 85.39
CA ARG A 256 -8.61 -6.21 84.80
C ARG A 256 -7.46 -5.98 83.80
N ALA A 257 -6.25 -6.44 84.12
CA ALA A 257 -5.12 -6.35 83.19
C ALA A 257 -5.37 -7.20 81.93
N GLU A 258 -5.86 -8.44 82.09
CA GLU A 258 -6.22 -9.34 81.00
C GLU A 258 -7.35 -8.77 80.12
N LEU A 259 -8.39 -8.20 80.73
CA LEU A 259 -9.48 -7.53 80.01
C LEU A 259 -8.98 -6.33 79.20
N ASN A 260 -8.07 -5.53 79.76
CA ASN A 260 -7.48 -4.38 79.08
C ASN A 260 -6.60 -4.80 77.89
N GLU A 261 -5.79 -5.85 78.04
CA GLU A 261 -5.01 -6.40 76.93
C GLU A 261 -5.92 -6.96 75.83
N LEU A 262 -6.96 -7.73 76.19
CA LEU A 262 -7.92 -8.24 75.21
C LEU A 262 -8.61 -7.10 74.46
N LYS A 263 -9.04 -6.04 75.16
CA LYS A 263 -9.64 -4.86 74.53
C LYS A 263 -8.67 -4.18 73.56
N LYS A 264 -7.41 -4.02 73.93
CA LYS A 264 -6.38 -3.44 73.07
C LYS A 264 -6.17 -4.28 71.81
N THR A 265 -6.04 -5.60 71.94
CA THR A 265 -5.91 -6.50 70.77
C THR A 265 -7.15 -6.48 69.87
N TYR A 266 -8.34 -6.34 70.44
CA TYR A 266 -9.58 -6.18 69.66
C TYR A 266 -9.60 -4.86 68.87
N GLU A 267 -9.20 -3.75 69.48
CA GLU A 267 -9.11 -2.45 68.80
C GLU A 267 -8.06 -2.46 67.68
N GLU A 268 -6.91 -3.09 67.91
CA GLU A 268 -5.86 -3.29 66.90
C GLU A 268 -6.36 -4.12 65.71
N THR A 269 -6.96 -5.29 65.97
CA THR A 269 -7.52 -6.15 64.92
C THR A 269 -8.67 -5.49 64.16
N GLN A 270 -9.51 -4.70 64.83
CA GLN A 270 -10.55 -3.90 64.17
C GLN A 270 -9.95 -2.85 63.24
N GLY A 271 -8.86 -2.17 63.67
CA GLY A 271 -8.14 -1.21 62.83
C GLY A 271 -7.49 -1.85 61.61
N GLU A 272 -6.89 -3.03 61.78
CA GLU A 272 -6.33 -3.82 60.68
C GLU A 272 -7.40 -4.25 59.68
N MET A 273 -8.56 -4.73 60.16
CA MET A 273 -9.68 -5.10 59.29
C MET A 273 -10.17 -3.90 58.46
N MET A 274 -10.29 -2.71 59.07
CA MET A 274 -10.67 -1.49 58.34
C MET A 274 -9.63 -1.10 57.30
N SER A 275 -8.34 -1.19 57.62
CA SER A 275 -7.23 -0.92 56.71
C SER A 275 -7.22 -1.88 55.51
N LEU A 276 -7.36 -3.18 55.76
CA LEU A 276 -7.46 -4.20 54.72
C LEU A 276 -8.68 -4.00 53.84
N ASN A 277 -9.83 -3.63 54.43
CA ASN A 277 -11.04 -3.36 53.66
C ASN A 277 -10.87 -2.11 52.77
N ALA A 278 -10.24 -1.05 53.25
CA ALA A 278 -9.92 0.13 52.44
C ALA A 278 -8.96 -0.21 51.29
N LEU A 279 -7.96 -1.07 51.55
CA LEU A 279 -7.03 -1.54 50.52
C LEU A 279 -7.76 -2.38 49.45
N LEU A 280 -8.65 -3.29 49.86
CA LEU A 280 -9.43 -4.12 48.95
C LEU A 280 -10.33 -3.27 48.05
N GLN A 281 -11.01 -2.27 48.61
CA GLN A 281 -11.83 -1.34 47.82
C GLN A 281 -10.99 -0.54 46.82
N SER A 282 -9.81 -0.05 47.23
CA SER A 282 -8.87 0.64 46.34
C SER A 282 -8.41 -0.27 45.20
N GLN A 283 -8.10 -1.53 45.51
CA GLN A 283 -7.70 -2.52 44.52
C GLN A 283 -8.82 -2.82 43.51
N GLN A 284 -10.06 -3.02 43.98
CA GLN A 284 -11.21 -3.25 43.10
C GLN A 284 -11.44 -2.08 42.12
N VAL A 285 -11.32 -0.84 42.60
CA VAL A 285 -11.44 0.36 41.73
C VAL A 285 -10.31 0.43 40.70
N ALA A 286 -9.08 0.11 41.11
CA ALA A 286 -7.94 0.06 40.20
C ALA A 286 -8.13 -1.01 39.11
N GLU A 287 -8.60 -2.21 39.48
CA GLU A 287 -8.85 -3.32 38.58
C GLU A 287 -9.96 -3.01 37.57
N MET A 288 -11.07 -2.43 38.03
CA MET A 288 -12.15 -1.94 37.16
C MET A 288 -11.64 -0.92 36.14
N LYS A 289 -10.77 0.01 36.56
CA LYS A 289 -10.19 1.02 35.68
C LYS A 289 -9.21 0.42 34.67
N THR A 290 -8.42 -0.58 35.06
CA THR A 290 -7.55 -1.30 34.12
C THR A 290 -8.36 -2.06 33.09
N GLN A 291 -9.43 -2.75 33.52
CA GLN A 291 -10.31 -3.49 32.62
C GLN A 291 -11.04 -2.56 31.63
N GLU A 292 -11.51 -1.39 32.08
CA GLU A 292 -12.11 -0.39 31.19
C GLU A 292 -11.10 0.11 30.13
N ASN A 293 -9.85 0.35 30.53
CA ASN A 293 -8.80 0.75 29.60
C ASN A 293 -8.46 -0.36 28.60
N GLU A 294 -8.38 -1.61 29.03
CA GLU A 294 -8.17 -2.77 28.16
C GLU A 294 -9.31 -2.91 27.14
N ASN A 295 -10.56 -2.70 27.56
CA ASN A 295 -11.71 -2.70 26.65
C ASN A 295 -11.60 -1.59 25.60
N LYS A 296 -11.26 -0.36 26.00
CA LYS A 296 -11.03 0.76 25.07
C LYS A 296 -9.90 0.47 24.06
N ILE A 297 -8.82 -0.16 24.51
CA ILE A 297 -7.71 -0.57 23.65
C ILE A 297 -8.17 -1.64 22.66
N ARG A 298 -8.94 -2.63 23.13
CA ARG A 298 -9.50 -3.70 22.29
C ARG A 298 -10.42 -3.16 21.20
N GLU A 299 -11.33 -2.26 21.55
CA GLU A 299 -12.21 -1.59 20.58
C GLU A 299 -11.43 -0.79 19.54
N LYS A 300 -10.40 -0.04 19.99
CA LYS A 300 -9.54 0.72 19.06
C LYS A 300 -8.78 -0.21 18.12
N ALA A 301 -8.27 -1.34 18.63
CA ALA A 301 -7.59 -2.34 17.81
C ALA A 301 -8.55 -2.96 16.78
N GLN A 302 -9.80 -3.23 17.16
CA GLN A 302 -10.82 -3.76 16.25
C GLN A 302 -11.17 -2.75 15.14
N ARG A 303 -11.37 -1.47 15.48
CA ARG A 303 -11.59 -0.42 14.46
C ARG A 303 -10.43 -0.30 13.48
N LEU A 304 -9.19 -0.26 13.99
CA LEU A 304 -8.00 -0.20 13.14
C LEU A 304 -7.87 -1.46 12.26
N LYS A 305 -8.32 -2.62 12.73
CA LYS A 305 -8.34 -3.85 11.93
C LYS A 305 -9.32 -3.73 10.77
N GLU A 306 -10.53 -3.24 11.01
CA GLU A 306 -11.54 -3.01 9.96
C GLU A 306 -11.10 -1.96 8.94
N GLU A 307 -10.49 -0.86 9.40
CA GLU A 307 -9.90 0.15 8.52
C GLU A 307 -8.77 -0.44 7.65
N ASN A 308 -7.90 -1.27 8.23
CA ASN A 308 -6.84 -1.94 7.48
C ASN A 308 -7.38 -2.89 6.41
N GLU A 309 -8.43 -3.67 6.71
CA GLU A 309 -9.05 -4.54 5.71
C GLU A 309 -9.71 -3.73 4.59
N THR A 310 -10.35 -2.60 4.92
CA THR A 310 -10.92 -1.69 3.93
C THR A 310 -9.84 -1.11 3.01
N ILE A 311 -8.72 -0.65 3.56
CA ILE A 311 -7.59 -0.11 2.78
C ILE A 311 -6.97 -1.20 1.90
N LYS A 312 -6.86 -2.44 2.38
CA LYS A 312 -6.34 -3.57 1.59
C LYS A 312 -7.24 -3.87 0.39
N GLU A 313 -8.57 -3.79 0.55
CA GLU A 313 -9.50 -3.97 -0.57
C GLU A 313 -9.32 -2.86 -1.61
N GLN A 314 -9.32 -1.59 -1.19
CA GLN A 314 -9.10 -0.46 -2.09
C GLN A 314 -7.75 -0.59 -2.84
N LEU A 315 -6.71 -1.06 -2.16
CA LEU A 315 -5.42 -1.31 -2.80
C LEU A 315 -5.49 -2.42 -3.86
N ARG A 316 -6.31 -3.46 -3.67
CA ARG A 316 -6.53 -4.50 -4.69
C ARG A 316 -7.28 -3.94 -5.88
N GLU A 317 -8.35 -3.19 -5.66
CA GLU A 317 -9.13 -2.55 -6.72
C GLU A 317 -8.27 -1.59 -7.56
N GLU A 318 -7.44 -0.76 -6.91
CA GLU A 318 -6.53 0.15 -7.63
C GLU A 318 -5.43 -0.60 -8.40
N LYS A 319 -4.96 -1.74 -7.89
CA LYS A 319 -4.04 -2.61 -8.63
C LYS A 319 -4.70 -3.20 -9.88
N GLU A 320 -5.92 -3.71 -9.76
CA GLU A 320 -6.69 -4.23 -10.89
C GLU A 320 -6.92 -3.15 -11.96
N LYS A 321 -7.37 -1.95 -11.55
CA LYS A 321 -7.52 -0.80 -12.46
C LYS A 321 -6.20 -0.42 -13.14
N SER A 322 -5.09 -0.48 -12.41
CA SER A 322 -3.75 -0.20 -12.96
C SER A 322 -3.33 -1.24 -14.00
N GLU A 323 -3.60 -2.52 -13.74
CA GLU A 323 -3.34 -3.62 -14.68
C GLU A 323 -4.20 -3.50 -15.95
N ASP A 324 -5.47 -3.12 -15.81
CA ASP A 324 -6.37 -2.85 -16.93
C ASP A 324 -5.88 -1.67 -17.80
N LEU A 325 -5.49 -0.56 -17.15
CA LEU A 325 -4.91 0.58 -17.84
C LEU A 325 -3.62 0.21 -18.56
N LEU A 326 -2.77 -0.60 -17.95
CA LEU A 326 -1.56 -1.11 -18.58
C LEU A 326 -1.89 -1.94 -19.84
N CYS A 327 -2.89 -2.82 -19.77
CA CYS A 327 -3.35 -3.60 -20.92
C CYS A 327 -3.84 -2.68 -22.05
N GLN A 328 -4.60 -1.64 -21.74
CA GLN A 328 -5.06 -0.65 -22.73
C GLN A 328 -3.88 0.10 -23.38
N VAL A 329 -2.91 0.56 -22.59
CA VAL A 329 -1.71 1.24 -23.11
C VAL A 329 -0.91 0.32 -24.03
N GLN A 330 -0.76 -0.95 -23.67
CA GLN A 330 -0.08 -1.93 -24.52
C GLN A 330 -0.80 -2.15 -25.86
N LEU A 331 -2.13 -2.22 -25.86
CA LEU A 331 -2.93 -2.32 -27.09
C LEU A 331 -2.76 -1.08 -27.97
N LEU A 332 -2.82 0.11 -27.39
CA LEU A 332 -2.61 1.37 -28.10
C LEU A 332 -1.21 1.44 -28.71
N ARG A 333 -0.17 1.03 -27.97
CA ARG A 333 1.21 0.98 -28.47
C ARG A 333 1.34 0.02 -29.67
N LYS A 334 0.71 -1.16 -29.61
CA LYS A 334 0.68 -2.11 -30.74
C LYS A 334 -0.03 -1.52 -31.96
N SER A 335 -1.14 -0.82 -31.75
CA SER A 335 -1.87 -0.15 -32.83
C SER A 335 -1.04 0.96 -33.47
N LEU A 336 -0.35 1.76 -32.66
CA LEU A 336 0.52 2.83 -33.14
C LEU A 336 1.64 2.29 -34.04
N LEU A 337 2.31 1.20 -33.62
CA LEU A 337 3.35 0.55 -34.43
C LEU A 337 2.81 0.04 -35.77
N LYS A 338 1.59 -0.51 -35.80
CA LYS A 338 0.95 -0.91 -37.06
C LYS A 338 0.67 0.30 -37.96
N GLN A 339 0.21 1.41 -37.37
CA GLN A 339 -0.04 2.64 -38.11
C GLN A 339 1.25 3.23 -38.71
N GLU A 340 2.37 3.20 -37.97
CA GLU A 340 3.68 3.63 -38.48
C GLU A 340 4.16 2.77 -39.66
N ALA A 341 3.94 1.45 -39.60
CA ALA A 341 4.26 0.55 -40.70
C ALA A 341 3.42 0.86 -41.94
N GLU A 342 2.12 1.10 -41.79
CA GLU A 342 1.23 1.48 -42.90
C GLU A 342 1.61 2.85 -43.48
N HIS A 343 1.93 3.85 -42.65
CA HIS A 343 2.43 5.14 -43.14
C HIS A 343 3.71 5.01 -43.96
N THR A 344 4.63 4.14 -43.52
CA THR A 344 5.87 3.85 -44.26
C THR A 344 5.56 3.21 -45.61
N ARG A 345 4.61 2.27 -45.65
CA ARG A 345 4.15 1.63 -46.88
C ARG A 345 3.52 2.63 -47.85
N ILE A 346 2.66 3.52 -47.34
CA ILE A 346 2.03 4.58 -48.14
C ILE A 346 3.09 5.50 -48.74
N ALA A 347 4.06 5.96 -47.95
CA ALA A 347 5.14 6.84 -48.43
C ALA A 347 5.98 6.18 -49.55
N LEU A 348 6.22 4.87 -49.47
CA LEU A 348 6.90 4.13 -50.53
C LEU A 348 6.07 4.06 -51.82
N LEU A 349 4.76 3.80 -51.70
CA LEU A 349 3.86 3.78 -52.86
C LEU A 349 3.71 5.16 -53.49
N GLU A 350 3.61 6.22 -52.70
CA GLU A 350 3.57 7.60 -53.18
C GLU A 350 4.84 7.95 -53.97
N ARG A 351 6.02 7.55 -53.47
CA ARG A 351 7.28 7.72 -54.19
C ARG A 351 7.29 6.94 -55.51
N GLN A 352 6.78 5.71 -55.52
CA GLN A 352 6.69 4.91 -56.73
C GLN A 352 5.76 5.56 -57.77
N ILE A 353 4.60 6.07 -57.33
CA ILE A 353 3.66 6.81 -58.20
C ILE A 353 4.33 8.05 -58.79
N GLN A 354 5.07 8.81 -57.98
CA GLN A 354 5.81 9.99 -58.46
C GLN A 354 6.84 9.62 -59.54
N ILE A 355 7.66 8.59 -59.31
CA ILE A 355 8.64 8.10 -60.30
C ILE A 355 7.95 7.69 -61.60
N CYS A 356 6.90 6.86 -61.52
CA CYS A 356 6.15 6.42 -62.71
C CYS A 356 5.52 7.60 -63.47
N THR A 357 5.06 8.62 -62.73
CA THR A 357 4.48 9.84 -63.33
C THR A 357 5.55 10.61 -64.10
N THR A 358 6.73 10.82 -63.51
CA THR A 358 7.86 11.47 -64.17
C THR A 358 8.34 10.70 -65.39
N ASP A 359 8.46 9.38 -65.30
CA ASP A 359 8.86 8.53 -66.44
C ASP A 359 7.85 8.60 -67.59
N LEU A 360 6.55 8.65 -67.27
CA LEU A 360 5.49 8.82 -68.26
C LEU A 360 5.57 10.20 -68.95
N GLU A 361 5.85 11.26 -68.20
CA GLU A 361 6.05 12.61 -68.73
C GLU A 361 7.29 12.69 -69.64
N ASN A 362 8.40 12.10 -69.21
CA ASN A 362 9.62 11.97 -70.02
C ASN A 362 9.33 11.20 -71.33
N GLY A 363 8.64 10.06 -71.25
CA GLY A 363 8.24 9.31 -72.44
C GLY A 363 7.27 10.05 -73.37
N LYS A 364 6.46 10.99 -72.86
CA LYS A 364 5.67 11.91 -73.71
C LYS A 364 6.60 12.89 -74.45
N LEU A 365 7.59 13.46 -73.76
CA LEU A 365 8.56 14.37 -74.36
C LEU A 365 9.41 13.68 -75.44
N ASP A 366 9.92 12.48 -75.16
CA ASP A 366 10.72 11.70 -76.11
C ASP A 366 9.94 11.37 -77.37
N ARG A 367 8.67 10.99 -77.24
CA ARG A 367 7.78 10.76 -78.39
C ARG A 367 7.52 12.02 -79.19
N GLN A 368 7.41 13.18 -78.55
CA GLN A 368 7.29 14.46 -79.25
C GLN A 368 8.58 14.79 -80.02
N ASN A 369 9.74 14.55 -79.42
CA ASN A 369 11.05 14.73 -80.06
C ASN A 369 11.21 13.82 -81.28
N LEU A 370 10.92 12.52 -81.13
CA LEU A 370 10.95 11.55 -82.24
C LEU A 370 9.98 11.93 -83.36
N LYS A 371 8.79 12.42 -83.01
CA LYS A 371 7.83 12.94 -84.01
C LYS A 371 8.40 14.16 -84.75
N HIS A 372 9.12 15.04 -84.07
CA HIS A 372 9.79 16.18 -84.69
C HIS A 372 10.90 15.73 -85.64
N GLU A 373 11.76 14.81 -85.21
CA GLU A 373 12.83 14.22 -86.03
C GLU A 373 12.28 13.50 -87.26
N LEU A 374 11.23 12.68 -87.11
CA LEU A 374 10.58 12.01 -88.24
C LEU A 374 10.05 13.02 -89.26
N ASN A 375 9.38 14.07 -88.80
CA ASN A 375 8.89 15.13 -89.69
C ASN A 375 10.04 15.85 -90.40
N HIS A 376 11.18 16.04 -89.73
CA HIS A 376 12.39 16.60 -90.33
C HIS A 376 12.91 15.67 -91.44
N VAL A 377 13.09 14.38 -91.16
CA VAL A 377 13.51 13.38 -92.16
C VAL A 377 12.54 13.33 -93.34
N LEU A 378 11.22 13.34 -93.10
CA LEU A 378 10.21 13.36 -94.17
C LEU A 378 10.25 14.63 -95.02
N LYS A 379 10.65 15.78 -94.46
CA LYS A 379 10.89 17.01 -95.22
C LYS A 379 12.15 16.89 -96.08
N GLU A 380 13.23 16.36 -95.53
CA GLU A 380 14.48 16.15 -96.28
C GLU A 380 14.30 15.11 -97.40
N LEU A 381 13.57 14.02 -97.15
CA LEU A 381 13.21 13.04 -98.17
C LEU A 381 12.38 13.66 -99.29
N ARG A 382 11.42 14.54 -98.97
CA ARG A 382 10.67 15.31 -99.98
C ARG A 382 11.59 16.20 -100.82
N LYS A 383 12.50 16.95 -100.17
CA LYS A 383 13.51 17.76 -100.88
C LYS A 383 14.41 16.91 -101.77
N ALA A 384 14.87 15.74 -101.29
CA ALA A 384 15.69 14.82 -102.06
C ALA A 384 14.91 14.26 -103.26
N LYS A 385 13.64 13.87 -103.07
CA LYS A 385 12.75 13.42 -104.14
C LYS A 385 12.51 14.52 -105.18
N GLU A 386 12.28 15.76 -104.76
CA GLU A 386 12.16 16.91 -105.67
C GLU A 386 13.46 17.15 -106.45
N LYS A 387 14.63 17.02 -105.82
CA LYS A 387 15.93 17.08 -106.51
C LYS A 387 16.07 15.96 -107.54
N ILE A 388 15.69 14.73 -107.21
CA ILE A 388 15.69 13.59 -108.15
C ILE A 388 14.75 13.87 -109.34
N THR A 389 13.52 14.30 -109.07
CA THR A 389 12.50 14.63 -110.09
C THR A 389 12.96 15.77 -111.02
N ARG A 390 13.77 16.72 -110.52
CA ARG A 390 14.38 17.79 -111.31
C ARG A 390 15.59 17.34 -112.14
N LEU A 391 16.24 16.23 -111.78
CA LEU A 391 17.34 15.61 -112.52
C LEU A 391 16.85 14.56 -113.54
N GLU A 392 15.63 14.05 -113.36
CA GLU A 392 14.96 13.08 -114.25
C GLU A 392 14.68 13.58 -115.70
N PRO A 393 14.52 14.89 -116.01
CA PRO A 393 14.38 15.36 -117.40
C PRO A 393 15.66 15.28 -118.23
N LEU A 394 16.82 14.91 -117.65
CA LEU A 394 18.10 14.82 -118.36
C LEU A 394 18.53 13.39 -118.71
N LYS A 395 17.73 12.36 -118.38
CA LYS A 395 18.05 10.95 -118.73
C LYS A 395 16.88 10.13 -119.28
N LEU A 396 15.73 10.74 -119.60
CA LEU A 396 14.60 10.05 -120.22
C LEU A 396 14.44 10.35 -121.71
N ARG A 397 15.53 10.21 -122.47
CA ARG A 397 15.50 10.03 -123.93
C ARG A 397 16.63 9.10 -124.36
N GLU A 398 16.70 7.90 -123.81
CA GLU A 398 17.40 6.79 -124.47
C GLU A 398 17.04 5.43 -123.86
N SER A 399 16.65 4.54 -124.78
CA SER A 399 16.36 3.11 -124.61
C SER A 399 15.06 2.73 -123.89
N GLY A 400 14.12 2.23 -124.69
CA GLY A 400 13.04 1.38 -124.23
C GLY A 400 13.54 -0.06 -124.05
N HIS A 401 13.00 -0.73 -123.04
CA HIS A 401 12.93 -2.18 -122.98
C HIS A 401 11.69 -2.57 -122.15
N MET A 402 10.81 -3.35 -122.77
CA MET A 402 9.78 -4.15 -122.11
C MET A 402 10.41 -5.09 -121.07
N GLU A 403 9.87 -5.16 -119.85
CA GLU A 403 9.43 -6.42 -119.20
C GLU A 403 8.91 -6.24 -117.75
N SER A 404 7.78 -6.93 -117.50
CA SER A 404 7.27 -7.59 -116.28
C SER A 404 7.57 -7.02 -114.88
N GLN A 405 6.51 -6.59 -114.17
CA GLN A 405 6.56 -6.28 -112.73
C GLN A 405 5.38 -6.94 -111.98
N GLU A 406 5.31 -8.27 -112.05
CA GLU A 406 4.63 -9.11 -111.05
C GLU A 406 5.70 -9.90 -110.30
N GLY A 407 6.17 -9.40 -109.15
CA GLY A 407 7.25 -10.09 -108.43
C GLY A 407 7.88 -9.42 -107.22
N LEU A 408 7.32 -8.33 -106.68
CA LEU A 408 7.92 -7.62 -105.53
C LEU A 408 7.00 -7.45 -104.32
N GLN A 409 5.86 -8.14 -104.30
CA GLN A 409 4.99 -8.22 -103.12
C GLN A 409 5.30 -9.45 -102.24
N ALA A 410 5.97 -10.48 -102.77
CA ALA A 410 6.16 -11.77 -102.09
C ALA A 410 7.41 -11.88 -101.20
N VAL A 411 8.25 -10.84 -101.12
CA VAL A 411 9.53 -10.86 -100.36
C VAL A 411 9.44 -10.08 -99.04
N PHE A 412 8.43 -9.22 -98.86
CA PHE A 412 8.23 -8.48 -97.60
C PHE A 412 7.37 -9.21 -96.55
N ASP A 413 6.57 -10.20 -96.95
CA ASP A 413 5.77 -11.02 -96.01
C ASP A 413 6.53 -12.23 -95.44
N LYS A 414 7.77 -12.48 -95.88
CA LYS A 414 8.57 -13.66 -95.48
C LYS A 414 9.64 -13.38 -94.42
N LYS A 415 9.58 -12.22 -93.75
CA LYS A 415 10.54 -11.80 -92.72
C LYS A 415 9.88 -11.28 -91.42
N LEU A 416 8.64 -11.71 -91.16
CA LEU A 416 7.90 -11.49 -89.90
C LEU A 416 7.53 -12.80 -89.17
N THR A 417 8.04 -13.96 -89.62
CA THR A 417 7.78 -15.27 -89.00
C THR A 417 9.07 -16.03 -88.76
N THR A 418 9.95 -15.52 -87.90
CA THR A 418 11.06 -16.29 -87.29
C THR A 418 11.61 -15.53 -86.08
N TYR A 419 10.85 -15.55 -84.98
CA TYR A 419 11.23 -15.46 -83.56
C TYR A 419 9.93 -15.70 -82.80
N ASP A 420 9.83 -16.52 -81.77
CA ASP A 420 10.57 -17.68 -81.35
C ASP A 420 9.50 -18.52 -80.66
N ARG A 421 9.48 -19.81 -80.96
CA ARG A 421 8.53 -20.77 -80.44
C ARG A 421 9.00 -21.14 -79.03
N SER A 422 8.77 -20.25 -78.07
CA SER A 422 8.90 -20.61 -76.66
C SER A 422 7.80 -21.63 -76.34
N PRO A 423 8.12 -22.81 -75.78
CA PRO A 423 7.10 -23.68 -75.19
C PRO A 423 6.32 -22.85 -74.16
N PRO A 424 5.02 -23.10 -73.91
CA PRO A 424 4.37 -22.50 -72.77
C PRO A 424 5.15 -22.97 -71.54
N LEU A 425 5.88 -22.05 -70.91
CA LEU A 425 6.41 -22.25 -69.58
C LEU A 425 5.17 -22.60 -68.75
N LYS A 426 5.02 -23.89 -68.44
CA LYS A 426 4.33 -24.29 -67.23
C LYS A 426 5.08 -23.54 -66.14
N HIS A 427 4.52 -22.43 -65.68
CA HIS A 427 4.91 -21.88 -64.40
C HIS A 427 4.60 -22.98 -63.40
N SER A 428 5.59 -23.82 -63.12
CA SER A 428 5.68 -24.55 -61.87
C SER A 428 5.61 -23.48 -60.80
N SER A 429 4.41 -23.25 -60.30
CA SER A 429 4.15 -22.36 -59.18
C SER A 429 5.10 -22.78 -58.07
N CYS A 430 5.93 -21.87 -57.56
CA CYS A 430 6.84 -22.14 -56.43
C CYS A 430 6.12 -22.57 -55.13
N LEU A 431 4.80 -22.75 -55.18
CA LEU A 431 3.93 -23.25 -54.11
C LEU A 431 3.67 -24.77 -54.21
N ASP A 432 4.15 -25.46 -55.24
CA ASP A 432 4.02 -26.93 -55.36
C ASP A 432 5.11 -27.71 -54.58
N GLU A 433 6.09 -27.00 -54.01
CA GLU A 433 7.15 -27.60 -53.17
C GLU A 433 6.84 -27.54 -51.67
N SER A 434 5.80 -26.81 -51.25
CA SER A 434 5.35 -26.75 -49.85
C SER A 434 4.01 -27.45 -49.66
N PHE A 435 3.95 -28.36 -48.68
CA PHE A 435 2.74 -29.09 -48.31
C PHE A 435 2.16 -28.52 -47.01
N LEU A 436 0.85 -28.33 -46.99
CA LEU A 436 0.07 -27.97 -45.81
C LEU A 436 -0.67 -29.22 -45.33
N GLU A 437 -0.60 -29.50 -44.04
CA GLU A 437 -1.26 -30.67 -43.44
C GLU A 437 -2.58 -30.27 -42.80
N CYS A 438 -3.58 -31.16 -42.91
CA CYS A 438 -4.78 -31.02 -42.08
C CYS A 438 -4.42 -31.24 -40.60
N PRO A 439 -4.77 -30.33 -39.68
CA PRO A 439 -4.39 -30.45 -38.27
C PRO A 439 -5.01 -31.66 -37.54
N LYS A 440 -6.09 -32.25 -38.09
CA LYS A 440 -6.76 -33.42 -37.51
C LYS A 440 -6.23 -34.75 -38.05
N CYS A 441 -6.21 -34.93 -39.37
CA CYS A 441 -5.86 -36.22 -40.00
C CYS A 441 -4.43 -36.27 -40.59
N LYS A 442 -3.71 -35.15 -40.56
CA LYS A 442 -2.33 -34.99 -41.10
C LYS A 442 -2.16 -35.35 -42.57
N VAL A 443 -3.25 -35.35 -43.35
CA VAL A 443 -3.16 -35.54 -44.81
C VAL A 443 -2.47 -34.32 -45.42
N PRO A 444 -1.38 -34.51 -46.20
CA PRO A 444 -0.65 -33.43 -46.83
C PRO A 444 -1.35 -32.97 -48.12
N TYR A 445 -1.46 -31.65 -48.29
CA TYR A 445 -1.99 -31.01 -49.48
C TYR A 445 -0.96 -30.04 -50.05
N PRO A 446 -0.72 -30.03 -51.37
CA PRO A 446 0.08 -28.98 -52.00
C PRO A 446 -0.47 -27.60 -51.67
N THR A 447 0.40 -26.61 -51.44
CA THR A 447 -0.04 -25.23 -51.12
C THR A 447 -0.87 -24.61 -52.26
N SER A 448 -0.67 -25.07 -53.49
CA SER A 448 -1.50 -24.74 -54.66
C SER A 448 -2.97 -25.18 -54.53
N GLN A 449 -3.26 -26.18 -53.68
CA GLN A 449 -4.59 -26.76 -53.43
C GLN A 449 -5.19 -26.35 -52.07
N HIS A 450 -4.83 -25.18 -51.54
CA HIS A 450 -5.34 -24.66 -50.26
C HIS A 450 -6.88 -24.66 -50.15
N ARG A 451 -7.60 -24.41 -51.26
CA ARG A 451 -9.08 -24.47 -51.28
C ARG A 451 -9.64 -25.87 -50.98
N GLU A 452 -8.94 -26.91 -51.44
CA GLU A 452 -9.33 -28.31 -51.23
C GLU A 452 -9.01 -28.74 -49.79
N LEU A 453 -7.89 -28.27 -49.22
CA LEU A 453 -7.58 -28.43 -47.81
C LEU A 453 -8.65 -27.79 -46.91
N LEU A 454 -9.12 -26.57 -47.20
CA LEU A 454 -10.18 -25.93 -46.41
C LEU A 454 -11.48 -26.72 -46.46
N ALA A 455 -11.91 -27.17 -47.64
CA ALA A 455 -13.07 -28.04 -47.77
C ALA A 455 -12.88 -29.36 -46.99
N HIS A 456 -11.68 -29.95 -47.05
CA HIS A 456 -11.35 -31.14 -46.26
C HIS A 456 -11.40 -30.87 -44.75
N ILE A 457 -10.92 -29.72 -44.28
CA ILE A 457 -10.98 -29.32 -42.86
C ILE A 457 -12.44 -29.17 -42.43
N ASP A 458 -13.33 -28.61 -43.26
CA ASP A 458 -14.75 -28.48 -42.94
C ASP A 458 -15.42 -29.85 -42.76
N PHE A 459 -15.06 -30.85 -43.58
CA PHE A 459 -15.54 -32.23 -43.41
C PHE A 459 -14.85 -33.01 -42.29
N CYS A 460 -13.58 -32.72 -42.01
CA CYS A 460 -12.80 -33.38 -40.96
C CYS A 460 -13.08 -32.77 -39.57
N THR A 461 -13.67 -31.57 -39.51
CA THR A 461 -14.07 -30.91 -38.27
C THR A 461 -15.43 -31.33 -37.75
N ALA A 462 -16.36 -31.72 -38.63
CA ALA A 462 -17.53 -32.54 -38.29
C ALA A 462 -17.11 -33.91 -37.75
#